data_AF-A0A7X5ZSV0-F1
#
_entry.id   AF-A0A7X5ZSV0-F1
#
_cell.length_a   1.000
_cell.length_b   1.000
_cell.length_c   1.000
_cell.angle_alpha   90.00
_cell.angle_beta   90.00
_cell.angle_gamma   90.00
#
_symmetry.space_group_name_H-M   'P 1'
#
loop_
_entity.id
_entity.type
_entity.pdbx_description
1 polymer ?
#
loop_
_entity_poly.entity_id
_entity_poly.type
_entity_poly.pdbx_seq_one_letter_code
_entity_poly.pdbx_strand_id
1 'polypeptide(L)'
;MTHSEHEAEHSAQHFPSDPSPPQDKFDHADLIQSAVRIDRAIKQRRDTDVQLVNWWLYFLLLSWITLGIYSIYLFFVRISRIDNFSQRKHAYYSALLEWTGREAAARNRQDIARQELADLGQHVSLAYQRELRPIKAGLSFVLTLLTVGIYYFFVLYRLNRYWWDAQLVEQDFDDKLSQVWTKLGIINYPLNFEVDQHKRRSYPLYLILSLLTGGIWGAVWDYQIHTDPDNLFNEYHQVEDSVLQTVRSH
;
A
#
# COMPACT_ATOMS: atom_id res chain seq x y z
N MET A 1 -80.60 41.41 17.16
CA MET A 1 -80.57 40.52 15.98
C MET A 1 -79.12 40.43 15.54
N THR A 2 -78.42 39.39 16.00
CA THR A 2 -77.83 38.30 15.18
C THR A 2 -76.62 38.82 14.38
N HIS A 3 -75.40 38.30 14.47
CA HIS A 3 -74.94 36.94 14.78
C HIS A 3 -73.38 36.95 14.83
N SER A 4 -72.79 36.01 15.59
CA SER A 4 -71.48 35.33 15.37
C SER A 4 -70.21 36.20 15.37
N GLU A 5 -69.39 36.23 16.43
CA GLU A 5 -68.48 35.14 16.90
C GLU A 5 -67.77 34.41 15.76
N HIS A 6 -66.50 34.73 15.56
CA HIS A 6 -65.53 33.83 14.95
C HIS A 6 -64.25 33.88 15.78
N GLU A 7 -64.19 32.94 16.73
CA GLU A 7 -62.98 32.44 17.35
C GLU A 7 -61.98 32.02 16.26
N ALA A 8 -60.78 32.57 16.34
CA ALA A 8 -59.62 32.07 15.62
C ALA A 8 -58.83 31.14 16.57
N GLU A 9 -59.41 29.98 16.89
CA GLU A 9 -58.65 28.83 17.36
C GLU A 9 -58.22 28.00 16.14
N HIS A 10 -56.93 28.07 15.80
CA HIS A 10 -56.32 27.07 14.93
C HIS A 10 -55.00 26.62 15.55
N SER A 11 -55.17 25.72 16.53
CA SER A 11 -54.47 24.45 16.66
C SER A 11 -53.04 24.40 16.11
N ALA A 12 -52.08 24.62 16.99
CA ALA A 12 -50.71 24.17 16.82
C ALA A 12 -50.70 22.64 16.67
N GLN A 13 -50.47 22.15 15.45
CA GLN A 13 -50.20 20.74 15.19
C GLN A 13 -48.83 20.38 15.80
N HIS A 14 -48.88 19.76 16.98
CA HIS A 14 -47.76 19.08 17.59
C HIS A 14 -47.46 17.83 16.75
N PHE A 15 -46.49 17.94 15.84
CA PHE A 15 -45.94 16.77 15.15
C PHE A 15 -45.16 15.94 16.19
N PRO A 16 -45.48 14.66 16.39
CA PRO A 16 -44.65 13.80 17.22
C PRO A 16 -43.28 13.70 16.57
N SER A 17 -42.25 14.14 17.29
CA SER A 17 -40.86 13.89 16.94
C SER A 17 -40.65 12.38 16.91
N ASP A 18 -40.56 11.84 15.70
CA ASP A 18 -40.18 10.46 15.44
C ASP A 18 -38.86 10.19 16.19
N PRO A 19 -38.77 9.19 17.07
CA PRO A 19 -37.53 8.89 17.77
C PRO A 19 -36.50 8.49 16.71
N SER A 20 -35.47 9.32 16.56
CA SER A 20 -34.27 8.98 15.80
C SER A 20 -33.87 7.55 16.13
N PRO A 21 -33.66 6.68 15.12
CA PRO A 21 -33.27 5.30 15.40
C PRO A 21 -31.99 5.31 16.23
N PRO A 22 -31.84 4.38 17.19
CA PRO A 22 -30.69 4.35 18.08
C PRO A 22 -29.42 4.13 17.24
N GLN A 23 -28.63 5.20 17.06
CA GLN A 23 -27.33 5.21 16.39
C GLN A 23 -26.27 4.37 17.13
N ASP A 24 -26.59 3.88 18.34
CA ASP A 24 -25.64 3.31 19.30
C ASP A 24 -25.32 1.82 19.07
N LYS A 25 -25.88 1.20 18.03
CA LYS A 25 -25.64 -0.22 17.68
C LYS A 25 -24.82 -0.43 16.42
N PHE A 26 -24.42 0.64 15.74
CA PHE A 26 -23.38 0.53 14.71
C PHE A 26 -22.01 0.38 15.37
N ASP A 27 -21.25 -0.58 14.84
CA ASP A 27 -19.81 -0.51 14.67
C ASP A 27 -18.82 -1.17 15.64
N HIS A 28 -19.17 -1.76 16.80
CA HIS A 28 -18.13 -2.53 17.53
C HIS A 28 -17.73 -3.82 16.78
N ALA A 29 -18.70 -4.54 16.22
CA ALA A 29 -18.45 -5.70 15.38
C ALA A 29 -17.74 -5.32 14.07
N ASP A 30 -18.09 -4.17 13.49
CA ASP A 30 -17.50 -3.68 12.25
C ASP A 30 -16.08 -3.14 12.46
N LEU A 31 -15.77 -2.52 13.61
CA LEU A 31 -14.41 -2.17 14.02
C LEU A 31 -13.53 -3.41 14.20
N ILE A 32 -14.06 -4.45 14.84
CA ILE A 32 -13.36 -5.75 14.97
C ILE A 32 -13.13 -6.35 13.58
N GLN A 33 -14.12 -6.27 12.68
CA GLN A 33 -13.98 -6.80 11.32
C GLN A 33 -12.90 -6.07 10.52
N SER A 34 -12.80 -4.74 10.60
CA SER A 34 -11.76 -3.98 9.92
C SER A 34 -10.37 -4.22 10.53
N ALA A 35 -10.26 -4.34 11.86
CA ALA A 35 -9.03 -4.76 12.53
C ALA A 35 -8.57 -6.17 12.09
N VAL A 36 -9.51 -7.12 11.93
CA VAL A 36 -9.22 -8.46 11.41
C VAL A 36 -8.74 -8.42 9.95
N ARG A 37 -9.24 -7.49 9.13
CA ARG A 37 -8.73 -7.30 7.75
C ARG A 37 -7.28 -6.82 7.75
N ILE A 38 -6.92 -5.90 8.65
CA ILE A 38 -5.54 -5.44 8.83
C ILE A 38 -4.66 -6.62 9.28
N ASP A 39 -5.07 -7.36 10.30
CA ASP A 39 -4.34 -8.53 10.80
C ASP A 39 -4.13 -9.59 9.70
N ARG A 40 -5.15 -9.83 8.87
CA ARG A 40 -5.05 -10.73 7.72
C ARG A 40 -4.06 -10.24 6.68
N ALA A 41 -4.11 -8.95 6.32
CA ALA A 41 -3.20 -8.36 5.34
C ALA A 41 -1.74 -8.41 5.83
N ILE A 42 -1.51 -8.24 7.13
CA ILE A 42 -0.18 -8.39 7.75
C ILE A 42 0.25 -9.86 7.76
N LYS A 43 -0.63 -10.81 8.12
CA LYS A 43 -0.30 -12.24 8.10
C LYS A 43 0.08 -12.76 6.71
N GLN A 44 -0.53 -12.21 5.65
CA GLN A 44 -0.19 -12.54 4.27
C GLN A 44 1.26 -12.22 3.89
N ARG A 45 1.97 -11.37 4.65
CA ARG A 45 3.39 -11.07 4.42
C ARG A 45 4.26 -12.34 4.38
N ARG A 46 3.92 -13.36 5.17
CA ARG A 46 4.70 -14.61 5.21
C ARG A 46 4.69 -15.34 3.85
N ASP A 47 3.62 -15.19 3.08
CA ASP A 47 3.42 -15.87 1.81
C ASP A 47 3.85 -15.00 0.62
N THR A 48 3.77 -13.68 0.75
CA THR A 48 4.13 -12.73 -0.33
C THR A 48 5.58 -12.26 -0.26
N ASP A 49 6.13 -12.12 0.94
CA ASP A 49 7.39 -11.43 1.20
C ASP A 49 8.54 -12.43 1.36
N VAL A 50 8.54 -13.47 0.52
CA VAL A 50 9.49 -14.59 0.58
C VAL A 50 10.85 -14.19 0.02
N GLN A 51 11.91 -14.49 0.77
CA GLN A 51 13.29 -14.29 0.34
C GLN A 51 13.64 -15.23 -0.82
N LEU A 52 14.34 -14.70 -1.82
CA LEU A 52 14.82 -15.50 -2.93
C LEU A 52 16.08 -16.26 -2.53
N VAL A 53 16.47 -17.22 -3.38
CA VAL A 53 17.76 -17.89 -3.25
C VAL A 53 18.89 -16.87 -3.15
N ASN A 54 19.96 -17.17 -2.40
CA ASN A 54 21.12 -16.29 -2.33
C ASN A 54 21.62 -15.93 -3.74
N TRP A 55 21.87 -14.64 -3.98
CA TRP A 55 22.29 -14.14 -5.29
C TRP A 55 23.55 -14.83 -5.82
N TRP A 56 24.54 -15.09 -4.96
CA TRP A 56 25.78 -15.77 -5.36
C TRP A 56 25.52 -17.21 -5.84
N LEU A 57 24.63 -17.93 -5.16
CA LEU A 57 24.26 -19.29 -5.55
C LEU A 57 23.52 -19.28 -6.89
N TYR A 58 22.64 -18.31 -7.09
CA TYR A 58 21.99 -18.09 -8.38
C TYR A 58 23.01 -17.81 -9.49
N PHE A 59 23.82 -16.77 -9.31
CA PHE A 59 24.68 -16.21 -10.35
C PHE A 59 25.83 -17.15 -10.72
N LEU A 60 26.50 -17.75 -9.73
CA LEU A 60 27.69 -18.58 -9.95
C LEU A 60 27.37 -20.05 -10.22
N LEU A 61 26.27 -20.58 -9.71
CA LEU A 61 25.99 -22.03 -9.75
C LEU A 61 24.74 -22.35 -10.56
N LEU A 62 23.57 -21.84 -10.17
CA LEU A 62 22.30 -22.23 -10.78
C LEU A 62 22.18 -21.74 -12.23
N SER A 63 22.64 -20.52 -12.53
CA SER A 63 22.63 -19.99 -13.90
C SER A 63 23.41 -20.89 -14.87
N TRP A 64 24.58 -21.37 -14.44
CA TRP A 64 25.45 -22.23 -15.25
C TRP A 64 24.94 -23.67 -15.36
N ILE A 65 24.55 -24.28 -14.25
CA ILE A 65 24.07 -25.68 -14.23
C ILE A 65 22.77 -25.83 -15.02
N THR A 66 21.89 -24.82 -14.96
CA THR A 66 20.59 -24.87 -15.64
C THR A 66 20.61 -24.27 -17.05
N LEU A 67 21.79 -23.91 -17.56
CA LEU A 67 21.95 -23.28 -18.88
C LEU A 67 21.01 -22.08 -19.09
N GLY A 68 20.83 -21.26 -18.05
CA GLY A 68 19.98 -20.07 -18.08
C GLY A 68 18.48 -20.30 -17.88
N ILE A 69 17.98 -21.55 -17.80
CA ILE A 69 16.56 -21.84 -17.54
C ILE A 69 16.13 -21.23 -16.19
N TYR A 70 16.99 -21.32 -15.17
CA TYR A 70 16.69 -20.75 -13.86
C TYR A 70 16.60 -19.22 -13.87
N SER A 71 17.36 -18.54 -14.74
CA SER A 71 17.28 -17.08 -14.91
C SER A 71 15.91 -16.65 -15.45
N ILE A 72 15.32 -17.44 -16.34
CA ILE A 72 13.94 -17.24 -16.81
C ILE A 72 12.96 -17.43 -15.64
N TYR A 73 13.10 -18.52 -14.87
CA TYR A 73 12.27 -18.74 -13.68
C TYR A 73 12.34 -17.55 -12.70
N LEU A 74 13.54 -17.08 -12.36
CA LEU A 74 13.73 -15.93 -11.47
C LEU A 74 13.11 -14.65 -12.02
N PHE A 75 13.14 -14.43 -13.33
CA PHE A 75 12.47 -13.28 -13.95
C PHE A 75 10.97 -13.26 -13.61
N PHE A 76 10.29 -14.40 -13.73
CA PHE A 76 8.87 -14.51 -13.36
C PHE A 76 8.67 -14.30 -11.86
N VAL A 77 9.48 -14.96 -11.02
CA VAL A 77 9.34 -14.87 -9.57
C VAL A 77 9.58 -13.45 -9.06
N ARG A 78 10.58 -12.72 -9.57
CA ARG A 78 10.87 -11.32 -9.18
C ARG A 78 9.70 -10.40 -9.48
N ILE A 79 9.08 -10.52 -10.66
CA ILE A 79 7.91 -9.71 -11.02
C ILE A 79 6.71 -10.10 -10.17
N SER A 80 6.43 -11.40 -10.03
CA SER A 80 5.31 -11.89 -9.21
C SER A 80 5.43 -11.46 -7.75
N ARG A 81 6.65 -11.43 -7.20
CA ARG A 81 6.91 -10.93 -5.85
C ARG A 81 6.48 -9.47 -5.68
N ILE A 82 6.86 -8.61 -6.62
CA ILE A 82 6.44 -7.20 -6.62
C ILE A 82 4.94 -7.06 -6.78
N ASP A 83 4.34 -7.77 -7.74
CA ASP A 83 2.90 -7.69 -7.99
C ASP A 83 2.09 -8.18 -6.77
N ASN A 84 2.56 -9.22 -6.07
CA ASN A 84 1.93 -9.74 -4.85
C ASN A 84 2.10 -8.78 -3.66
N PHE A 85 3.31 -8.25 -3.46
CA PHE A 85 3.56 -7.24 -2.44
C PHE A 85 2.71 -5.98 -2.65
N SER A 86 2.64 -5.49 -3.89
CA SER A 86 1.80 -4.35 -4.30
C SER A 86 0.34 -4.57 -3.92
N GLN A 87 -0.23 -5.72 -4.32
CA GLN A 87 -1.62 -6.06 -4.01
C GLN A 87 -1.88 -6.14 -2.51
N ARG A 88 -0.97 -6.75 -1.75
CA ARG A 88 -1.05 -6.85 -0.29
C ARG A 88 -1.05 -5.46 0.35
N LYS A 89 -0.10 -4.59 -0.03
CA LYS A 89 0.02 -3.24 0.56
C LYS A 89 -1.19 -2.37 0.22
N HIS A 90 -1.72 -2.43 -0.99
CA HIS A 90 -2.97 -1.75 -1.34
C HIS A 90 -4.16 -2.23 -0.49
N ALA A 91 -4.27 -3.55 -0.25
CA ALA A 91 -5.29 -4.11 0.64
C ALA A 91 -5.09 -3.67 2.10
N TYR A 92 -3.84 -3.56 2.57
CA TYR A 92 -3.49 -3.05 3.88
C TYR A 92 -3.92 -1.58 4.06
N TYR A 93 -3.55 -0.69 3.13
CA TYR A 93 -3.92 0.73 3.22
C TYR A 93 -5.43 0.94 3.23
N SER A 94 -6.15 0.25 2.35
CA SER A 94 -7.62 0.35 2.30
C SER A 94 -8.27 -0.14 3.60
N ALA A 95 -7.78 -1.23 4.18
CA ALA A 95 -8.26 -1.72 5.48
C ALA A 95 -7.96 -0.73 6.63
N LEU A 96 -6.80 -0.07 6.59
CA LEU A 96 -6.40 0.89 7.61
C LEU A 96 -7.20 2.20 7.54
N LEU A 97 -7.49 2.68 6.32
CA LEU A 97 -8.38 3.82 6.10
C LEU A 97 -9.81 3.51 6.54
N GLU A 98 -10.31 2.32 6.25
CA GLU A 98 -11.63 1.85 6.69
C GLU A 98 -11.72 1.80 8.22
N TRP A 99 -10.70 1.21 8.88
CA TRP A 99 -10.63 1.18 10.35
C TRP A 99 -10.56 2.59 10.95
N THR A 100 -9.69 3.46 10.42
CA THR A 100 -9.54 4.83 10.93
C THR A 100 -10.83 5.64 10.75
N GLY A 101 -11.54 5.45 9.63
CA GLY A 101 -12.84 6.10 9.41
C GLY A 101 -13.91 5.65 10.41
N ARG A 102 -13.93 4.36 10.76
CA ARG A 102 -14.84 3.81 11.78
C ARG A 102 -14.48 4.28 13.18
N GLU A 103 -13.19 4.33 13.52
CA GLU A 103 -12.72 4.83 14.81
C GLU A 103 -13.08 6.32 14.99
N ALA A 104 -12.97 7.11 13.92
CA ALA A 104 -13.41 8.51 13.94
C ALA A 104 -14.93 8.66 14.14
N ALA A 105 -15.72 7.77 13.56
CA ALA A 105 -17.17 7.73 13.74
C ALA A 105 -17.55 7.36 15.19
N ALA A 106 -16.90 6.33 15.77
CA ALA A 106 -17.10 5.93 17.16
C ALA A 106 -16.78 7.06 18.16
N ARG A 107 -15.84 7.94 17.82
CA ARG A 107 -15.45 9.11 18.63
C ARG A 107 -16.27 10.37 18.35
N ASN A 108 -17.31 10.31 17.50
CA ASN A 108 -18.06 11.49 17.03
C ASN A 108 -17.18 12.61 16.42
N ARG A 109 -16.05 12.23 15.80
CA ARG A 109 -15.09 13.15 15.14
C ARG A 109 -15.00 12.91 13.64
N GLN A 110 -16.07 12.35 13.06
CA GLN A 110 -16.09 11.97 11.65
C GLN A 110 -15.84 13.15 10.72
N ASP A 111 -16.34 14.34 11.05
CA ASP A 111 -16.21 15.55 10.22
C ASP A 111 -14.74 16.01 10.07
N ILE A 112 -13.89 15.71 11.05
CA ILE A 112 -12.47 16.08 11.05
C ILE A 112 -11.66 15.14 10.16
N ALA A 113 -11.98 13.83 10.18
CA ALA A 113 -11.17 12.82 9.51
C ALA A 113 -11.68 12.46 8.10
N ARG A 114 -12.98 12.67 7.80
CA ARG A 114 -13.60 12.12 6.58
C ARG A 114 -12.97 12.65 5.29
N GLN A 115 -12.70 13.96 5.22
CA GLN A 115 -12.09 14.55 4.04
C GLN A 115 -10.63 14.10 3.89
N GLU A 116 -9.85 14.16 4.97
CA GLU A 116 -8.43 13.77 4.96
C GLU A 116 -8.24 12.29 4.60
N LEU A 117 -9.12 11.40 5.11
CA LEU A 117 -9.10 9.97 4.76
C LEU A 117 -9.53 9.71 3.31
N ALA A 118 -10.50 10.48 2.78
CA ALA A 118 -10.93 10.36 1.40
C ALA A 118 -9.82 10.81 0.44
N ASP A 119 -9.19 11.95 0.72
CA ASP A 119 -8.07 12.48 -0.05
C ASP A 119 -6.87 11.53 -0.02
N LEU A 120 -6.56 10.97 1.16
CA LEU A 120 -5.50 9.97 1.34
C LEU A 120 -5.79 8.69 0.55
N GLY A 121 -7.02 8.16 0.64
CA GLY A 121 -7.43 6.97 -0.12
C GLY A 121 -7.38 7.19 -1.63
N GLN A 122 -7.78 8.36 -2.11
CA GLN A 122 -7.66 8.73 -3.51
C GLN A 122 -6.19 8.84 -3.94
N HIS A 123 -5.33 9.45 -3.12
CA HIS A 123 -3.90 9.57 -3.40
C HIS A 123 -3.25 8.20 -3.57
N VAL A 124 -3.47 7.29 -2.63
CA VAL A 124 -2.98 5.90 -2.70
C VAL A 124 -3.50 5.20 -3.95
N SER A 125 -4.81 5.26 -4.20
CA SER A 125 -5.40 4.61 -5.38
C SER A 125 -4.81 5.13 -6.70
N LEU A 126 -4.58 6.43 -6.81
CA LEU A 126 -3.92 7.03 -7.98
C LEU A 126 -2.48 6.56 -8.13
N ALA A 127 -1.74 6.45 -7.03
CA ALA A 127 -0.37 5.95 -7.05
C ALA A 127 -0.29 4.49 -7.54
N TYR A 128 -1.23 3.64 -7.13
CA TYR A 128 -1.32 2.25 -7.59
C TYR A 128 -1.80 2.10 -9.04
N GLN A 129 -2.56 3.07 -9.55
CA GLN A 129 -2.96 3.09 -10.95
C GLN A 129 -1.84 3.60 -11.88
N ARG A 130 -0.95 4.46 -11.37
CA ARG A 130 0.11 5.12 -12.15
C ARG A 130 1.49 4.55 -11.86
N GLU A 131 2.10 4.92 -10.74
CA GLU A 131 3.48 4.57 -10.41
C GLU A 131 3.63 3.08 -10.09
N LEU A 132 2.74 2.52 -9.26
CA LEU A 132 2.83 1.14 -8.75
C LEU A 132 1.97 0.14 -9.53
N ARG A 133 1.65 0.45 -10.79
CA ARG A 133 0.85 -0.44 -11.66
C ARG A 133 1.44 -1.86 -11.74
N PRO A 134 0.63 -2.93 -11.72
CA PRO A 134 1.14 -4.30 -11.85
C PRO A 134 1.89 -4.47 -13.17
N ILE A 135 3.07 -5.09 -13.09
CA ILE A 135 3.95 -5.33 -14.24
C ILE A 135 3.48 -6.54 -15.03
N LYS A 136 2.88 -7.54 -14.35
CA LYS A 136 2.37 -8.80 -14.93
C LYS A 136 3.47 -9.58 -15.64
N ALA A 137 4.05 -10.54 -14.92
CA ALA A 137 5.18 -11.35 -15.38
C ALA A 137 4.98 -11.97 -16.77
N GLY A 138 3.81 -12.59 -17.01
CA GLY A 138 3.49 -13.24 -18.30
C GLY A 138 3.41 -12.26 -19.47
N LEU A 139 2.75 -11.11 -19.28
CA LEU A 139 2.66 -10.09 -20.32
C LEU A 139 4.04 -9.51 -20.63
N SER A 140 4.81 -9.24 -19.59
CA SER A 140 6.17 -8.71 -19.72
C SER A 140 7.08 -9.68 -20.48
N PHE A 141 7.00 -10.98 -20.19
CA PHE A 141 7.76 -12.00 -20.90
C PHE A 141 7.41 -12.07 -22.39
N VAL A 142 6.12 -12.07 -22.73
CA VAL A 142 5.66 -12.08 -24.13
C VAL A 142 6.14 -10.83 -24.88
N LEU A 143 6.06 -9.65 -24.26
CA LEU A 143 6.53 -8.40 -24.85
C LEU A 143 8.05 -8.39 -25.03
N THR A 144 8.80 -8.96 -24.08
CA THR A 144 10.25 -9.15 -24.21
C THR A 144 10.58 -10.06 -25.39
N LEU A 145 9.86 -11.16 -25.58
CA LEU A 145 10.07 -12.05 -26.73
C LEU A 145 9.72 -11.37 -28.06
N LEU A 146 8.57 -10.68 -28.12
CA LEU A 146 8.07 -10.00 -29.32
C LEU A 146 8.99 -8.87 -29.77
N THR A 147 9.61 -8.16 -28.83
CA THR A 147 10.51 -7.02 -29.10
C THR A 147 11.98 -7.44 -29.20
N VAL A 148 12.27 -8.74 -29.32
CA VAL A 148 13.64 -9.28 -29.43
C VAL A 148 14.53 -8.81 -28.27
N GLY A 149 13.97 -8.76 -27.06
CA GLY A 149 14.70 -8.39 -25.85
C GLY A 149 14.68 -6.90 -25.50
N ILE A 150 14.23 -5.98 -26.37
CA ILE A 150 14.24 -4.54 -26.05
C ILE A 150 13.37 -4.22 -24.83
N TYR A 151 12.19 -4.83 -24.73
CA TYR A 151 11.28 -4.62 -23.60
C TYR A 151 11.85 -5.13 -22.26
N TYR A 152 12.84 -6.02 -22.29
CA TYR A 152 13.54 -6.47 -21.07
C TYR A 152 14.15 -5.29 -20.30
N PHE A 153 14.78 -4.35 -21.02
CA PHE A 153 15.37 -3.15 -20.41
C PHE A 153 14.30 -2.28 -19.73
N PHE A 154 13.13 -2.16 -20.35
CA PHE A 154 11.99 -1.47 -19.75
C PHE A 154 11.50 -2.16 -18.47
N VAL A 155 11.47 -3.49 -18.43
CA VAL A 155 11.11 -4.24 -17.22
C VAL A 155 12.15 -4.02 -16.12
N LEU A 156 13.45 -4.09 -16.44
CA LEU A 156 14.51 -3.81 -15.46
C LEU A 156 14.43 -2.39 -14.90
N TYR A 157 14.13 -1.40 -15.75
CA TYR A 157 13.85 -0.03 -15.32
C TYR A 157 12.71 0.01 -14.32
N ARG A 158 11.57 -0.61 -14.66
CA ARG A 158 10.38 -0.65 -13.81
C ARG A 158 10.64 -1.34 -12.48
N LEU A 159 11.34 -2.49 -12.48
CA LEU A 159 11.69 -3.22 -11.26
C LEU A 159 12.56 -2.37 -10.31
N ASN A 160 13.52 -1.63 -10.86
CA ASN A 160 14.36 -0.75 -10.06
C ASN A 160 13.58 0.45 -9.51
N ARG A 161 12.78 1.08 -10.38
CA ARG A 161 12.03 2.28 -10.04
C ARG A 161 10.89 2.02 -9.04
N TYR A 162 10.27 0.84 -9.12
CA TYR A 162 9.13 0.46 -8.27
C TYR A 162 9.43 0.63 -6.77
N TRP A 163 10.59 0.17 -6.30
CA TRP A 163 10.94 0.22 -4.87
C TRP A 163 11.16 1.64 -4.35
N TRP A 164 11.59 2.55 -5.21
CA TRP A 164 11.69 3.96 -4.86
C TRP A 164 10.30 4.59 -4.74
N ASP A 165 9.44 4.37 -5.73
CA ASP A 165 8.08 4.92 -5.72
C ASP A 165 7.25 4.32 -4.57
N ALA A 166 7.43 3.04 -4.23
CA ALA A 166 6.74 2.38 -3.12
C ALA A 166 7.12 2.97 -1.75
N GLN A 167 8.38 3.36 -1.55
CA GLN A 167 8.81 4.03 -0.32
C GLN A 167 8.24 5.44 -0.20
N LEU A 168 8.18 6.19 -1.30
CA LEU A 168 7.57 7.52 -1.30
C LEU A 168 6.07 7.46 -0.98
N VAL A 169 5.36 6.47 -1.52
CA VAL A 169 3.94 6.26 -1.22
C VAL A 169 3.75 5.87 0.24
N GLU A 170 4.59 4.99 0.80
CA GLU A 170 4.54 4.62 2.22
C GLU A 170 4.78 5.84 3.12
N GLN A 171 5.84 6.61 2.86
CA GLN A 171 6.16 7.79 3.65
C GLN A 171 5.03 8.81 3.65
N ASP A 172 4.52 9.19 2.46
CA ASP A 172 3.42 10.16 2.36
C ASP A 172 2.14 9.62 3.02
N PHE A 173 1.90 8.31 2.95
CA PHE A 173 0.78 7.67 3.61
C PHE A 173 0.90 7.72 5.13
N ASP A 174 2.04 7.32 5.68
CA ASP A 174 2.29 7.29 7.12
C ASP A 174 2.32 8.69 7.73
N ASP A 175 2.87 9.67 7.02
CA ASP A 175 2.88 11.09 7.44
C ASP A 175 1.45 11.63 7.56
N LYS A 176 0.60 11.37 6.56
CA LYS A 176 -0.80 11.82 6.56
C LYS A 176 -1.64 11.06 7.57
N LEU A 177 -1.46 9.75 7.68
CA LEU A 177 -2.15 8.92 8.66
C LEU A 177 -1.81 9.37 10.08
N SER A 178 -0.54 9.66 10.36
CA SER A 178 -0.08 10.17 11.66
C SER A 178 -0.73 11.50 12.01
N GLN A 179 -0.91 12.41 11.06
CA GLN A 179 -1.62 13.67 11.26
C GLN A 179 -3.09 13.43 11.62
N VAL A 180 -3.78 12.53 10.91
CA VAL A 180 -5.17 12.16 11.19
C VAL A 180 -5.29 11.52 12.58
N TRP A 181 -4.42 10.55 12.89
CA TRP A 181 -4.43 9.85 14.17
C TRP A 181 -4.10 10.77 15.35
N THR A 182 -3.21 11.74 15.17
CA THR A 182 -2.91 12.77 16.19
C THR A 182 -4.14 13.65 16.44
N LYS A 183 -4.83 14.11 15.38
CA LYS A 183 -6.08 14.89 15.51
C LYS A 183 -7.20 14.10 16.19
N LEU A 184 -7.26 12.79 15.94
CA LEU A 184 -8.21 11.88 16.57
C LEU A 184 -7.81 11.49 18.01
N GLY A 185 -6.59 11.80 18.44
CA GLY A 185 -6.05 11.41 19.74
C GLY A 185 -5.86 9.89 19.87
N ILE A 186 -5.53 9.22 18.76
CA ILE A 186 -5.21 7.78 18.72
C ILE A 186 -3.74 7.56 19.09
N ILE A 187 -2.84 8.40 18.56
CA ILE A 187 -1.40 8.35 18.83
C ILE A 187 -0.88 9.68 19.36
N ASN A 188 0.16 9.61 20.20
CA ASN A 188 0.92 10.77 20.66
C ASN A 188 2.26 10.95 19.91
N TYR A 189 2.71 9.91 19.19
CA TYR A 189 3.94 9.90 18.43
C TYR A 189 3.63 9.52 16.99
N PRO A 190 4.18 10.23 15.99
CA PRO A 190 3.95 9.92 14.58
C PRO A 190 4.58 8.57 14.21
N LEU A 191 3.95 7.86 13.27
CA LEU A 191 4.57 6.75 12.55
C LEU A 191 5.67 7.35 11.68
N ASN A 192 6.90 6.84 11.77
CA ASN A 192 8.02 7.33 10.98
C ASN A 192 8.53 6.22 10.08
N PHE A 193 8.33 6.38 8.77
CA PHE A 193 8.97 5.56 7.74
C PHE A 193 10.12 6.36 7.13
N GLU A 194 11.36 5.92 7.35
CA GLU A 194 12.53 6.59 6.80
C GLU A 194 12.83 6.08 5.38
N VAL A 195 12.79 6.98 4.41
CA VAL A 195 13.10 6.63 3.02
C VAL A 195 14.60 6.37 2.85
N ASP A 196 14.94 5.18 2.37
CA ASP A 196 16.30 4.83 1.98
C ASP A 196 16.67 5.53 0.65
N GLN A 197 17.39 6.64 0.77
CA GLN A 197 17.93 7.41 -0.37
C GLN A 197 18.85 6.57 -1.26
N HIS A 198 19.46 5.48 -0.75
CA HIS A 198 20.30 4.60 -1.55
C HIS A 198 19.51 3.85 -2.63
N LYS A 199 18.17 3.81 -2.55
CA LYS A 199 17.29 3.27 -3.60
C LYS A 199 16.99 4.27 -4.71
N ARG A 200 17.31 5.56 -4.56
CA ARG A 200 17.16 6.58 -5.62
C ARG A 200 18.27 6.45 -6.66
N ARG A 201 18.17 5.43 -7.52
CA ARG A 201 19.21 5.12 -8.50
C ARG A 201 18.85 5.62 -9.89
N SER A 202 19.84 6.17 -10.60
CA SER A 202 19.69 6.62 -11.98
C SER A 202 19.86 5.44 -12.94
N TYR A 203 18.74 4.90 -13.41
CA TYR A 203 18.73 3.81 -14.40
C TYR A 203 19.66 4.06 -15.62
N PRO A 204 19.67 5.24 -16.26
CA PRO A 204 20.54 5.49 -17.41
C PRO A 204 22.03 5.37 -17.06
N LEU A 205 22.41 5.75 -15.84
CA LEU A 205 23.79 5.67 -15.38
C LEU A 205 24.25 4.21 -15.27
N TYR A 206 23.42 3.35 -14.66
CA TYR A 206 23.73 1.92 -14.53
C TYR A 206 23.80 1.23 -15.90
N LEU A 207 22.94 1.61 -16.84
CA LEU A 207 22.98 1.08 -18.20
C LEU A 207 24.25 1.52 -18.96
N ILE A 208 24.61 2.80 -18.89
CA ILE A 208 25.85 3.31 -19.51
C ILE A 208 27.08 2.65 -18.89
N LEU A 209 27.14 2.58 -17.55
CA LEU A 209 28.24 1.93 -16.84
C LEU A 209 28.34 0.45 -17.20
N SER A 210 27.22 -0.25 -17.36
CA SER A 210 27.21 -1.66 -17.79
C SER A 210 27.83 -1.82 -19.17
N LEU A 211 27.53 -0.92 -20.11
CA LEU A 211 28.14 -0.94 -21.45
C LEU A 211 29.64 -0.61 -21.40
N LEU A 212 30.04 0.42 -20.65
CA LEU A 212 31.44 0.86 -20.54
C LEU A 212 32.32 -0.16 -19.82
N THR A 213 31.78 -0.89 -18.85
CA THR A 213 32.53 -1.86 -18.04
C THR A 213 32.42 -3.31 -18.54
N GLY A 214 31.87 -3.52 -19.74
CA GLY A 214 31.72 -4.86 -20.32
C GLY A 214 30.78 -5.78 -19.53
N GLY A 215 29.79 -5.20 -18.83
CA GLY A 215 28.75 -5.95 -18.12
C GLY A 215 28.96 -6.09 -16.60
N ILE A 216 30.08 -5.64 -16.04
CA ILE A 216 30.36 -5.73 -14.59
C ILE A 216 29.28 -4.98 -13.78
N TRP A 217 28.96 -3.74 -14.19
CA TRP A 217 27.89 -2.97 -13.55
C TRP A 217 26.50 -3.59 -13.76
N GLY A 218 26.31 -4.40 -14.80
CA GLY A 218 25.08 -5.14 -15.02
C GLY A 218 24.87 -6.22 -13.97
N ALA A 219 25.95 -6.89 -13.54
CA ALA A 219 25.91 -7.86 -12.46
C ALA A 219 25.62 -7.18 -11.09
N VAL A 220 26.23 -6.02 -10.83
CA VAL A 220 25.93 -5.22 -9.62
C VAL A 220 24.46 -4.80 -9.59
N TRP A 221 23.93 -4.41 -10.75
CA TRP A 221 22.53 -4.02 -10.87
C TRP A 221 21.57 -5.20 -10.68
N ASP A 222 21.90 -6.37 -11.21
CA ASP A 222 21.11 -7.59 -10.98
C ASP A 222 21.13 -8.01 -9.50
N TYR A 223 22.30 -7.95 -8.85
CA TYR A 223 22.44 -8.17 -7.41
C TYR A 223 21.49 -7.27 -6.63
N GLN A 224 21.51 -5.98 -6.92
CA GLN A 224 20.67 -5.00 -6.28
C GLN A 224 19.17 -5.28 -6.45
N ILE A 225 18.70 -5.54 -7.68
CA ILE A 225 17.29 -5.89 -7.94
C ILE A 225 16.88 -7.14 -7.15
N HIS A 226 17.81 -8.06 -6.94
CA HIS A 226 17.56 -9.30 -6.21
C HIS A 226 17.48 -9.10 -4.69
N THR A 227 18.36 -8.30 -4.11
CA THR A 227 18.50 -8.15 -2.66
C THR A 227 17.76 -6.95 -2.06
N ASP A 228 17.51 -5.89 -2.83
CA ASP A 228 16.82 -4.69 -2.34
C ASP A 228 15.45 -5.00 -1.69
N PRO A 229 14.61 -5.89 -2.25
CA PRO A 229 13.34 -6.25 -1.64
C PRO A 229 13.50 -6.91 -0.26
N ASP A 230 14.53 -7.74 -0.07
CA ASP A 230 14.75 -8.48 1.18
C ASP A 230 15.06 -7.52 2.34
N ASN A 231 15.79 -6.44 2.05
CA ASN A 231 16.11 -5.42 3.04
C ASN A 231 14.89 -4.53 3.36
N LEU A 232 14.18 -4.08 2.33
CA LEU A 232 13.02 -3.19 2.47
C LEU A 232 11.86 -3.85 3.21
N PHE A 233 11.62 -5.15 3.02
CA PHE A 233 10.54 -5.85 3.70
C PHE A 233 10.64 -5.76 5.22
N ASN A 234 11.86 -5.81 5.76
CA ASN A 234 12.05 -5.68 7.21
C ASN A 234 11.62 -4.30 7.73
N GLU A 235 11.88 -3.24 6.97
CA GLU A 235 11.48 -1.86 7.33
C GLU A 235 9.95 -1.72 7.30
N TYR A 236 9.30 -2.20 6.23
CA TYR A 236 7.84 -2.24 6.15
C TYR A 236 7.20 -3.04 7.29
N HIS A 237 7.79 -4.17 7.68
CA HIS A 237 7.25 -5.01 8.74
C HIS A 237 7.30 -4.33 10.11
N GLN A 238 8.33 -3.52 10.39
CA GLN A 238 8.44 -2.78 11.65
C GLN A 238 7.33 -1.73 11.80
N VAL A 239 7.01 -1.00 10.73
CA VAL A 239 5.92 -0.02 10.74
C VAL A 239 4.57 -0.71 10.82
N GLU A 240 4.34 -1.76 10.02
CA GLU A 240 3.09 -2.55 10.06
C GLU A 240 2.82 -3.15 11.44
N ASP A 241 3.86 -3.65 12.14
CA ASP A 241 3.72 -4.19 13.49
C ASP A 241 3.37 -3.10 14.52
N SER A 242 3.93 -1.89 14.36
CA SER A 242 3.61 -0.72 15.21
C SER A 242 2.16 -0.25 15.02
N VAL A 243 1.69 -0.23 13.77
CA VAL A 243 0.30 0.07 13.42
C VAL A 243 -0.64 -0.97 14.01
N LEU A 244 -0.32 -2.26 13.85
CA LEU A 244 -1.16 -3.34 14.37
C LEU A 244 -1.27 -3.33 15.91
N GLN A 245 -0.17 -3.01 16.59
CA GLN A 245 -0.18 -2.84 18.05
C GLN A 245 -1.11 -1.70 18.47
N THR A 246 -1.06 -0.57 17.76
CA THR A 246 -1.94 0.57 18.01
C THR A 246 -3.41 0.19 17.81
N VAL A 247 -3.74 -0.44 16.68
CA VAL A 247 -5.10 -0.88 16.34
C VAL A 247 -5.66 -1.88 17.36
N ARG A 248 -4.82 -2.76 17.92
CA ARG A 248 -5.24 -3.73 18.95
C ARG A 248 -5.40 -3.12 20.35
N SER A 249 -4.81 -1.95 20.59
CA SER A 249 -4.83 -1.29 21.90
C SER A 249 -6.07 -0.41 22.12
N HIS A 250 -6.90 -0.24 21.09
CA HIS A 250 -8.09 0.60 21.06
C HIS A 250 -9.32 -0.28 20.78
#